data_AF-A0A1E7Q440-F1
#
_entry.id   AF-A0A1E7Q440-F1
#
_cell.length_a   1.000
_cell.length_b   1.000
_cell.length_c   1.000
_cell.angle_alpha   90.00
_cell.angle_beta   90.00
_cell.angle_gamma   90.00
#
_symmetry.space_group_name_H-M   'P 1'
#
loop_
_entity.id
_entity.type
_entity.pdbx_description
1 polymer ?
#
loop_
_entity_poly.entity_id
_entity_poly.type
_entity_poly.pdbx_seq_one_letter_code
_entity_poly.pdbx_strand_id
1 'polypeptide(L)'
;MAENELFLMYDASFDEMDAEGCPSFGYVLVFNREDADRFQPGQNPENAAVSMLFTDHADGSISGDLLGWAHLDQEIFQHFPLGQFLLLMEQAAQVAINAYRQVNQVPDKLVAQNLEDADLLQFDVQFNDLQLSEAQSEQQLAQQMMLGRPYLDS
;
A
#
# COMPACT_ATOMS: atom_id res chain seq x y z
N MET A 1 -13.90 16.17 -15.67
CA MET A 1 -12.70 16.17 -14.83
C MET A 1 -12.24 14.73 -14.86
N ALA A 2 -11.17 14.41 -15.60
CA ALA A 2 -10.67 13.05 -15.61
C ALA A 2 -10.13 12.77 -14.21
N GLU A 3 -10.59 11.68 -13.61
CA GLU A 3 -10.18 11.27 -12.27
C GLU A 3 -8.68 10.96 -12.33
N ASN A 4 -7.85 11.86 -11.79
CA ASN A 4 -6.40 11.66 -11.62
C ASN A 4 -6.17 10.68 -10.45
N GLU A 5 -6.63 9.45 -10.63
CA GLU A 5 -6.43 8.35 -9.68
C GLU A 5 -5.30 7.45 -10.18
N LEU A 6 -4.43 7.06 -9.25
CA LEU A 6 -3.44 6.01 -9.48
C LEU A 6 -3.73 4.84 -8.57
N PHE A 7 -3.54 3.64 -9.08
CA PHE A 7 -3.93 2.42 -8.38
C PHE A 7 -2.68 1.58 -8.13
N LEU A 8 -2.34 1.34 -6.87
CA LEU A 8 -1.33 0.36 -6.49
C LEU A 8 -2.04 -0.91 -6.07
N MET A 9 -1.76 -1.98 -6.79
CA MET A 9 -2.35 -3.31 -6.60
C MET A 9 -1.33 -4.19 -5.90
N TYR A 10 -1.70 -4.77 -4.76
CA TYR A 10 -0.84 -5.70 -4.05
C TYR A 10 -0.69 -7.01 -4.83
N ASP A 11 0.53 -7.51 -4.90
CA ASP A 11 0.85 -8.76 -5.56
C ASP A 11 1.84 -9.56 -4.70
N ALA A 12 1.28 -10.51 -3.96
CA ALA A 12 2.02 -11.38 -3.04
C ALA A 12 3.08 -12.25 -3.72
N SER A 13 3.08 -12.37 -5.06
CA SER A 13 4.13 -13.12 -5.76
C SER A 13 5.52 -12.47 -5.63
N PHE A 14 5.59 -11.18 -5.28
CA PHE A 14 6.86 -10.50 -5.02
C PHE A 14 7.30 -10.57 -3.55
N ASP A 15 6.45 -10.99 -2.61
CA ASP A 15 6.77 -11.00 -1.18
C ASP A 15 7.83 -12.05 -0.82
N GLU A 16 8.00 -13.07 -1.68
CA GLU A 16 9.08 -14.05 -1.54
C GLU A 16 10.45 -13.50 -2.00
N MET A 17 10.50 -12.28 -2.56
CA MET A 17 11.76 -11.64 -2.91
C MET A 17 12.49 -11.24 -1.63
N ASP A 18 13.58 -11.97 -1.35
CA ASP A 18 14.39 -11.83 -0.13
C ASP A 18 14.89 -10.40 0.06
N ALA A 19 14.23 -9.68 0.97
CA ALA A 19 14.66 -8.39 1.48
C ALA A 19 15.50 -8.57 2.75
N GLU A 20 16.51 -9.44 2.68
CA GLU A 20 17.47 -9.69 3.77
C GLU A 20 16.80 -10.12 5.10
N GLY A 21 15.72 -10.90 5.01
CA GLY A 21 14.94 -11.34 6.17
C GLY A 21 14.00 -10.29 6.77
N CYS A 22 13.80 -9.15 6.11
CA CYS A 22 12.77 -8.17 6.45
C CYS A 22 11.44 -8.48 5.74
N PRO A 23 10.27 -8.17 6.33
CA PRO A 23 9.01 -8.21 5.62
C PRO A 23 9.05 -7.28 4.41
N SER A 24 8.63 -7.79 3.24
CA SER A 24 8.55 -7.03 2.00
C SER A 24 7.20 -7.27 1.32
N PHE A 25 6.68 -6.24 0.66
CA PHE A 25 5.35 -6.23 0.06
C PHE A 25 5.40 -5.73 -1.37
N GLY A 26 4.98 -6.58 -2.31
CA GLY A 26 4.93 -6.28 -3.73
C GLY A 26 3.74 -5.42 -4.14
N TYR A 27 3.98 -4.35 -4.89
CA TYR A 27 2.92 -3.54 -5.47
C TYR A 27 3.15 -3.28 -6.96
N VAL A 28 2.06 -3.29 -7.72
CA VAL A 28 2.04 -2.91 -9.14
C VAL A 28 1.21 -1.65 -9.30
N LEU A 29 1.85 -0.57 -9.74
CA LEU A 29 1.19 0.69 -10.11
C LEU A 29 0.57 0.55 -11.49
N VAL A 30 -0.73 0.83 -11.59
CA VAL A 30 -1.48 0.99 -12.83
C VAL A 30 -2.17 2.36 -12.87
N PHE A 31 -2.38 2.87 -14.07
CA PHE A 31 -2.67 4.29 -14.28
C PHE A 31 -4.12 4.62 -14.59
N ASN A 32 -4.99 3.61 -14.66
CA ASN A 32 -6.42 3.82 -14.84
C ASN A 32 -7.21 2.70 -14.16
N ARG A 33 -8.50 2.96 -14.00
CA ARG A 33 -9.41 2.08 -13.28
C ARG A 33 -9.71 0.77 -14.01
N GLU A 34 -9.83 0.81 -15.33
CA GLU A 34 -10.11 -0.38 -16.14
C GLU A 34 -8.98 -1.42 -16.01
N ASP A 35 -7.73 -0.95 -16.02
CA ASP A 35 -6.56 -1.79 -15.83
C ASP A 35 -6.47 -2.32 -14.41
N ALA A 36 -6.81 -1.50 -13.40
CA ALA A 36 -6.88 -1.95 -12.01
C ALA A 36 -7.94 -3.04 -11.80
N ASP A 37 -9.11 -2.91 -12.44
CA ASP A 37 -10.20 -3.88 -12.32
C ASP A 37 -9.88 -5.21 -13.06
N ARG A 38 -8.99 -5.17 -14.05
CA ARG A 38 -8.53 -6.34 -14.81
C ARG A 38 -7.25 -6.98 -14.24
N PHE A 39 -6.59 -6.32 -13.29
CA PHE A 39 -5.35 -6.78 -12.71
C PHE A 39 -5.52 -8.14 -12.00
N GLN A 40 -4.55 -9.03 -12.20
CA GLN A 40 -4.48 -10.32 -11.51
C GLN A 40 -3.07 -10.52 -10.95
N PRO A 41 -2.93 -10.76 -9.63
CA PRO A 41 -1.63 -11.05 -9.03
C PRO A 41 -0.90 -12.23 -9.71
N GLY A 42 0.41 -12.12 -9.83
CA GLY A 42 1.28 -13.14 -10.45
C GLY A 42 1.22 -13.18 -11.97
N GLN A 43 0.50 -12.27 -12.63
CA GLN A 43 0.47 -12.14 -14.08
C GLN A 43 1.13 -10.84 -14.54
N ASN A 44 1.81 -10.89 -15.67
CA ASN A 44 2.34 -9.69 -16.28
C ASN A 44 1.19 -8.79 -16.75
N PRO A 45 1.19 -7.49 -16.40
CA PRO A 45 0.15 -6.57 -16.83
C PRO A 45 0.17 -6.40 -18.35
N GLU A 46 -1.02 -6.38 -18.96
CA GLU A 46 -1.19 -6.17 -20.41
C GLU A 46 -0.95 -4.72 -20.84
N ASN A 47 -0.93 -3.78 -19.88
CA ASN A 47 -0.84 -2.34 -20.07
C ASN A 47 0.32 -1.74 -19.28
N ALA A 48 0.56 -0.44 -19.46
CA ALA A 48 1.60 0.32 -18.77
C ALA A 48 1.50 0.12 -17.24
N ALA A 49 2.58 -0.39 -16.65
CA ALA A 49 2.61 -0.64 -15.21
C ALA A 49 4.03 -0.56 -14.67
N VAL A 50 4.14 -0.31 -13.37
CA VAL A 50 5.42 -0.23 -12.66
C VAL A 50 5.36 -1.11 -11.41
N SER A 51 6.30 -2.04 -11.29
CA SER A 51 6.37 -2.97 -10.16
C SER A 51 7.38 -2.46 -9.14
N MET A 52 6.99 -2.51 -7.87
CA MET A 52 7.75 -1.98 -6.74
C MET A 52 7.70 -2.96 -5.57
N LEU A 53 8.72 -2.90 -4.71
CA LEU A 53 8.81 -3.68 -3.48
C LEU A 53 8.94 -2.72 -2.30
N PHE A 54 8.05 -2.82 -1.33
CA PHE A 54 8.11 -2.02 -0.11
C PHE A 54 8.65 -2.86 1.04
N THR A 55 9.69 -2.40 1.72
CA THR A 55 10.39 -3.18 2.76
C THR A 55 10.25 -2.52 4.12
N ASP A 56 9.87 -3.32 5.12
CA ASP A 56 9.80 -2.94 6.53
C ASP A 56 11.09 -3.34 7.25
N HIS A 57 12.02 -2.41 7.41
CA HIS A 57 13.32 -2.71 8.00
C HIS A 57 13.23 -2.88 9.52
N ALA A 58 14.08 -3.76 10.06
CA ALA A 58 14.12 -4.05 11.50
C ALA A 58 14.47 -2.84 12.38
N ASP A 59 15.12 -1.81 11.83
CA ASP A 59 15.43 -0.55 12.52
C ASP A 59 14.24 0.43 12.55
N GLY A 60 13.11 0.04 11.96
CA GLY A 60 11.88 0.81 11.87
C GLY A 60 11.77 1.69 10.63
N SER A 61 12.83 1.75 9.79
CA SER A 61 12.80 2.48 8.52
C SER A 61 11.98 1.75 7.45
N ILE A 62 11.54 2.50 6.44
CA ILE A 62 10.73 2.00 5.33
C ILE A 62 11.44 2.40 4.04
N SER A 63 11.56 1.46 3.10
CA SER A 63 12.08 1.74 1.76
C SER A 63 11.13 1.22 0.67
N GLY A 64 11.22 1.83 -0.51
CA GLY A 64 10.55 1.37 -1.71
C GLY A 64 11.58 1.20 -2.82
N ASP A 65 11.68 -0.02 -3.36
CA ASP A 65 12.56 -0.38 -4.44
C ASP A 65 11.77 -0.61 -5.73
N LEU A 66 12.31 -0.11 -6.83
CA LEU A 66 11.74 -0.33 -8.16
C LEU A 66 12.19 -1.71 -8.67
N LEU A 67 11.25 -2.61 -8.92
CA LEU A 67 11.54 -3.94 -9.47
C LEU A 67 11.61 -3.91 -11.00
N GLY A 68 10.76 -3.12 -11.64
CA GLY A 68 10.74 -3.05 -13.10
C GLY A 68 9.54 -2.29 -13.68
N TRP A 69 9.58 -2.11 -15.00
CA TRP A 69 8.54 -1.43 -15.76
C TRP A 69 8.01 -2.39 -16.82
N ALA A 70 6.69 -2.44 -16.95
CA ALA A 70 6.03 -3.09 -18.07
C ALA A 70 5.65 -2.01 -19.10
N HIS A 71 5.96 -2.28 -20.37
CA HIS A 71 5.59 -1.42 -21.51
C HIS A 71 6.16 0.00 -21.44
N LEU A 72 7.47 0.13 -21.20
CA LEU A 72 8.20 1.41 -21.12
C LEU A 72 7.96 2.38 -22.30
N ASP A 73 7.61 1.85 -23.47
CA ASP A 73 7.34 2.64 -24.68
C ASP A 73 5.98 3.38 -24.64
N GLN A 74 5.15 3.13 -23.62
CA GLN A 74 3.82 3.75 -23.49
C GLN A 74 3.92 5.25 -23.21
N GLU A 75 3.04 6.03 -23.85
CA GLU A 75 3.06 7.50 -23.78
C GLU A 75 2.89 8.03 -22.36
N ILE A 76 2.24 7.29 -21.46
CA ILE A 76 2.02 7.72 -20.09
C ILE A 76 3.32 7.99 -19.34
N PHE A 77 4.37 7.23 -19.61
CA PHE A 77 5.69 7.42 -18.99
C PHE A 77 6.43 8.64 -19.49
N GLN A 78 6.03 9.20 -20.63
CA GLN A 78 6.57 10.48 -21.13
C GLN A 78 5.93 11.68 -20.42
N HIS A 79 4.72 11.50 -19.91
CA HIS A 79 3.93 12.57 -19.29
C HIS A 79 3.90 12.49 -17.76
N PHE A 80 4.26 11.34 -17.18
CA PHE A 80 4.30 11.16 -15.74
C PHE A 80 5.64 11.64 -15.15
N PRO A 81 5.68 12.74 -14.38
CA PRO A 81 6.91 13.30 -13.84
C PRO A 81 7.59 12.34 -12.86
N LEU A 82 8.89 12.12 -13.02
CA LEU A 82 9.66 11.23 -12.14
C LEU A 82 9.59 11.65 -10.66
N GLY A 83 9.59 12.95 -10.36
CA GLY A 83 9.48 13.43 -8.98
C GLY A 83 8.16 13.04 -8.32
N GLN A 84 7.07 13.06 -9.09
CA GLN A 84 5.75 12.65 -8.62
C GLN A 84 5.67 11.13 -8.41
N PHE A 85 6.33 10.35 -9.28
CA PHE A 85 6.48 8.90 -9.10
C PHE A 85 7.20 8.55 -7.80
N LEU A 86 8.34 9.21 -7.52
CA LEU A 86 9.12 8.94 -6.32
C LEU A 86 8.33 9.30 -5.05
N LEU A 87 7.63 10.44 -5.06
CA LEU A 87 6.76 10.85 -3.95
C LEU A 87 5.63 9.84 -3.71
N LEU A 88 4.98 9.38 -4.80
CA LEU A 88 3.93 8.36 -4.73
C LEU A 88 4.46 7.07 -4.10
N MET A 89 5.61 6.59 -4.57
CA MET A 89 6.22 5.36 -4.09
C MET A 89 6.56 5.46 -2.59
N GLU A 90 7.20 6.55 -2.17
CA GLU A 90 7.56 6.78 -0.77
C GLU A 90 6.33 6.79 0.15
N GLN A 91 5.31 7.56 -0.21
CA GLN A 91 4.11 7.67 0.62
C GLN A 91 3.26 6.38 0.59
N ALA A 92 3.18 5.70 -0.55
CA ALA A 92 2.48 4.43 -0.65
C ALA A 92 3.15 3.34 0.21
N ALA A 93 4.48 3.26 0.21
CA ALA A 93 5.23 2.36 1.09
C ALA A 93 4.93 2.65 2.57
N GLN A 94 4.92 3.93 2.94
CA GLN A 94 4.57 4.35 4.29
C GLN A 94 3.15 3.93 4.67
N VAL A 95 2.17 4.08 3.78
CA VAL A 95 0.76 3.70 4.03
C VAL A 95 0.63 2.18 4.15
N ALA A 96 1.16 1.41 3.19
CA ALA A 96 1.07 -0.04 3.19
C ALA A 96 1.68 -0.68 4.44
N ILE A 97 2.90 -0.27 4.79
CA ILE A 97 3.63 -0.87 5.92
C ILE A 97 3.02 -0.44 7.25
N ASN A 98 2.55 0.80 7.38
CA ASN A 98 1.87 1.19 8.62
C ASN A 98 0.53 0.48 8.79
N ALA A 99 -0.23 0.25 7.71
CA ALA A 99 -1.41 -0.58 7.76
C ALA A 99 -1.07 -2.00 8.23
N TYR A 100 -0.04 -2.62 7.62
CA TYR A 100 0.46 -3.92 8.05
C TYR A 100 0.87 -3.94 9.53
N ARG A 101 1.64 -2.96 10.01
CA ARG A 101 2.05 -2.87 11.43
C ARG A 101 0.87 -2.70 12.40
N GLN A 102 -0.22 -2.05 11.98
CA GLN A 102 -1.37 -1.76 12.84
C GLN A 102 -2.40 -2.90 12.90
N VAL A 103 -2.72 -3.49 11.74
CA VAL A 103 -3.79 -4.50 11.62
C VAL A 103 -3.28 -5.88 11.20
N ASN A 104 -1.97 -6.05 11.05
CA ASN A 104 -1.31 -7.29 10.61
C ASN A 104 -1.86 -7.82 9.28
N GLN A 105 -2.26 -6.90 8.41
CA GLN A 105 -2.81 -7.18 7.08
C GLN A 105 -2.27 -6.14 6.10
N VAL A 106 -1.84 -6.60 4.94
CA VAL A 106 -1.36 -5.76 3.84
C VAL A 106 -2.56 -5.28 3.02
N PRO A 107 -2.67 -3.98 2.70
CA PRO A 107 -3.74 -3.49 1.84
C PRO A 107 -3.68 -4.12 0.45
N ASP A 108 -4.78 -4.71 0.00
CA ASP A 108 -4.91 -5.27 -1.34
C ASP A 108 -4.80 -4.20 -2.43
N LYS A 109 -5.26 -2.99 -2.14
CA LYS A 109 -5.29 -1.88 -3.09
C LYS A 109 -5.14 -0.54 -2.39
N LEU A 110 -4.29 0.31 -2.95
CA LEU A 110 -4.14 1.72 -2.56
C LEU A 110 -4.54 2.59 -3.76
N VAL A 111 -5.45 3.54 -3.55
CA VAL A 111 -5.84 4.50 -4.58
C VAL A 111 -5.34 5.88 -4.19
N ALA A 112 -4.35 6.38 -4.92
CA ALA A 112 -3.83 7.73 -4.72
C ALA A 112 -4.72 8.74 -5.44
N GLN A 113 -5.14 9.76 -4.70
CA GLN A 113 -5.97 10.87 -5.15
C GLN A 113 -5.24 12.20 -4.91
N ASN A 114 -5.73 13.27 -5.54
CA ASN A 114 -5.20 14.63 -5.42
C ASN A 114 -3.74 14.78 -5.87
N LEU A 115 -3.42 14.25 -7.05
CA LEU A 115 -2.08 14.23 -7.62
C LEU A 115 -1.55 15.62 -8.06
N GLU A 116 -2.39 16.65 -8.13
CA GLU A 116 -2.00 17.99 -8.60
C GLU A 116 -1.30 18.78 -7.47
N ASP A 117 0.02 18.98 -7.61
CA ASP A 117 0.88 19.86 -6.79
C ASP A 117 0.79 19.65 -5.25
N ALA A 118 0.41 18.46 -4.80
CA ALA A 118 0.32 18.15 -3.38
C ALA A 118 1.62 17.51 -2.87
N ASP A 119 2.24 18.13 -1.86
CA ASP A 119 3.33 17.53 -1.07
C ASP A 119 2.87 16.27 -0.31
N LEU A 120 1.56 16.13 -0.12
CA LEU A 120 0.91 15.02 0.60
C LEU A 120 -0.21 14.44 -0.27
N LEU A 121 -0.06 13.16 -0.62
CA LEU A 121 -1.05 12.41 -1.36
C LEU A 121 -2.08 11.83 -0.40
N GLN A 122 -3.32 11.80 -0.86
CA GLN A 122 -4.39 11.10 -0.14
C GLN A 122 -4.51 9.69 -0.70
N PHE A 123 -4.50 8.68 0.17
CA PHE A 123 -4.69 7.30 -0.20
C PHE A 123 -6.01 6.78 0.34
N ASP A 124 -6.86 6.25 -0.54
CA ASP A 124 -7.93 5.33 -0.16
C ASP A 124 -7.35 3.92 -0.04
N VAL A 125 -7.52 3.30 1.13
CA VAL A 125 -6.90 2.01 1.49
C VAL A 125 -7.98 0.93 1.51
N GLN A 126 -7.84 -0.05 0.62
CA GLN A 126 -8.83 -1.10 0.43
C GLN A 126 -8.26 -2.47 0.80
N PHE A 127 -9.07 -3.25 1.50
CA PHE A 127 -8.81 -4.63 1.87
C PHE A 127 -9.98 -5.48 1.39
N ASN A 128 -9.70 -6.57 0.68
CA ASN A 128 -10.72 -7.45 0.12
C ASN A 128 -11.35 -8.35 1.20
N ASP A 129 -10.53 -8.83 2.13
CA ASP A 129 -10.93 -9.74 3.21
C ASP A 129 -10.49 -9.19 4.57
N LEU A 130 -10.94 -7.99 4.94
CA LEU A 130 -10.66 -7.44 6.27
C LEU A 130 -11.44 -8.24 7.34
N GLN A 131 -10.88 -9.36 7.78
CA GLN A 131 -11.36 -10.07 8.96
C GLN A 131 -10.86 -9.33 10.20
N LEU A 132 -11.44 -8.16 10.48
CA LEU A 132 -11.41 -7.62 11.83
C LEU A 132 -12.07 -8.68 12.70
N SER A 133 -11.27 -9.42 13.46
CA SER A 133 -11.82 -10.27 14.51
C SER A 133 -12.42 -9.32 15.56
N GLU A 134 -13.68 -8.93 15.34
CA GLU A 134 -14.43 -8.03 16.24
C GLU A 134 -14.32 -8.52 17.70
N ALA A 135 -14.23 -9.84 17.89
CA ALA A 135 -14.00 -10.47 19.19
C ALA A 135 -12.66 -10.11 19.87
N GLN A 136 -11.57 -9.88 19.13
CA GLN A 136 -10.28 -9.49 19.73
C GLN A 136 -10.20 -7.99 19.96
N SER A 137 -10.73 -7.17 19.04
CA SER A 137 -10.78 -5.71 19.19
C SER A 137 -11.67 -5.30 20.37
N GLU A 138 -12.84 -5.93 20.54
CA GLU A 138 -13.69 -5.71 21.73
C GLU A 138 -13.01 -6.18 23.02
N GLN A 139 -12.29 -7.31 23.02
CA GLN A 139 -11.58 -7.78 24.21
C GLN A 139 -10.42 -6.85 24.59
N GLN A 140 -9.68 -6.31 23.63
CA GLN A 140 -8.61 -5.34 23.92
C GLN A 140 -9.17 -4.00 24.40
N LEU A 141 -10.26 -3.52 23.80
CA LEU A 141 -10.94 -2.30 24.24
C LEU A 141 -11.53 -2.47 25.65
N ALA A 142 -12.16 -3.62 25.94
CA ALA A 142 -12.69 -3.95 27.24
C ALA A 142 -11.58 -4.07 28.31
N GLN A 143 -10.43 -4.67 27.96
CA GLN A 143 -9.27 -4.74 28.85
C GLN A 143 -8.68 -3.35 29.15
N GLN A 144 -8.59 -2.47 28.15
CA GLN A 144 -8.15 -1.08 28.36
C GLN A 144 -9.13 -0.27 29.22
N MET A 145 -10.45 -0.47 29.03
CA MET A 145 -11.48 0.16 29.87
C MET A 145 -11.51 -0.38 31.31
N MET A 146 -11.08 -1.62 31.53
CA MET A 146 -10.94 -2.21 32.87
C MET A 146 -9.68 -1.77 33.61
N LEU A 147 -8.59 -1.49 32.90
CA LEU A 147 -7.35 -0.95 33.48
C LEU A 147 -7.44 0.55 33.81
N GLY A 148 -8.38 1.27 33.21
CA GLY A 148 -8.59 2.71 33.38
C GLY A 148 -9.44 3.15 34.58
N ARG A 149 -9.79 2.27 35.52
CA ARG A 149 -10.54 2.64 36.75
C ARG A 149 -9.67 2.53 38.01
N PRO A 150 -8.80 3.51 38.32
CA PRO A 150 -8.46 3.75 39.71
C PRO A 150 -9.71 4.28 40.42
N TYR A 151 -9.94 3.87 41.66
CA TYR A 151 -11.02 4.31 42.56
C TYR A 151 -12.39 3.62 42.43
N LEU A 152 -12.46 2.31 42.70
CA LEU A 152 -13.63 1.69 43.34
C LEU A 152 -13.17 0.52 44.23
N ASP A 153 -12.35 0.82 45.24
CA ASP A 153 -12.37 0.08 46.50
C ASP A 153 -12.32 1.14 47.61
N SER A 154 -13.44 1.25 48.32
CA SER A 154 -13.59 2.01 49.57
C SER A 154 -13.13 1.15 50.74
#